data_AF-A0A4Q3SDH4-F1
#
_entry.id   AF-A0A4Q3SDH4-F1
#
_cell.length_a   1.000
_cell.length_b   1.000
_cell.length_c   1.000
_cell.angle_alpha   90.00
_cell.angle_beta   90.00
_cell.angle_gamma   90.00
#
_symmetry.space_group_name_H-M   'P 1'
#
loop_
_entity.id
_entity.type
_entity.pdbx_description
1 polymer ?
#
loop_
_entity_poly.entity_id
_entity_poly.type
_entity_poly.pdbx_seq_one_letter_code
_entity_poly.pdbx_strand_id
1 'polypeptide(L)'
;MGRISLEQVAPGLFTAMNNLKDFIIEGEPALNYYLMIDIRTSILNGCEFCTRMHTNSAITKGMSENKIAALRDWTNSGEFDVIEQAVLRFTDEVALIHQHGVSDEVYNELRKHFSESGIVRLLAQAVLINGWNRIVLTNRT
;
A
#
# COMPACT_ATOMS: atom_id res chain seq x y z
N MET A 1 -4.53 -10.18 22.04
CA MET A 1 -3.17 -10.61 22.40
C MET A 1 -2.65 -11.38 21.20
N GLY A 2 -1.57 -10.92 20.56
CA GLY A 2 -0.98 -11.60 19.41
C GLY A 2 -0.44 -12.98 19.81
N ARG A 3 -0.22 -13.86 18.83
CA ARG A 3 0.35 -15.20 19.03
C ARG A 3 1.74 -15.11 19.67
N ILE A 4 2.53 -14.13 19.27
CA ILE A 4 3.88 -13.84 19.77
C ILE A 4 4.01 -12.32 19.99
N SER A 5 4.78 -11.95 21.01
CA SER A 5 5.22 -10.58 21.24
C SER A 5 6.40 -10.25 20.30
N LEU A 6 6.09 -9.88 19.05
CA LEU A 6 7.09 -9.70 17.99
C LEU A 6 8.16 -8.66 18.36
N GLU A 7 7.77 -7.56 18.99
CA GLU A 7 8.69 -6.49 19.41
C GLU A 7 9.68 -6.97 20.47
N GLN A 8 9.24 -7.81 21.41
CA GLN A 8 10.11 -8.35 22.46
C GLN A 8 11.04 -9.46 21.93
N VAL A 9 10.54 -10.30 21.03
CA VAL A 9 11.29 -11.47 20.52
C VAL A 9 12.25 -11.08 19.40
N ALA A 10 11.84 -10.15 18.53
CA ALA A 10 12.59 -9.75 17.34
C ALA A 10 12.42 -8.25 17.05
N PRO A 11 12.94 -7.35 17.91
CA PRO A 11 12.79 -5.90 17.75
C PRO A 11 13.34 -5.39 16.40
N GLY A 12 14.36 -6.06 15.86
CA GLY A 12 14.95 -5.72 14.56
C GLY A 12 13.99 -5.81 13.37
N LEU A 13 12.87 -6.55 13.49
CA LEU A 13 11.82 -6.57 12.46
C LEU A 13 11.22 -5.19 12.24
N PHE A 14 10.83 -4.50 13.31
CA PHE A 14 10.22 -3.17 13.23
C PHE A 14 11.23 -2.13 12.71
N THR A 15 12.49 -2.21 13.15
CA THR A 15 13.57 -1.37 12.62
C THR A 15 13.76 -1.56 11.12
N ALA A 16 13.81 -2.80 10.64
CA ALA A 16 13.97 -3.07 9.20
C ALA A 16 12.78 -2.53 8.38
N MET A 17 11.56 -2.74 8.87
CA MET A 17 10.35 -2.22 8.21
C MET A 17 10.31 -0.69 8.21
N ASN A 18 10.76 -0.03 9.29
CA ASN A 18 10.85 1.42 9.37
C ASN A 18 11.92 1.98 8.43
N ASN A 19 13.09 1.35 8.32
CA ASN A 19 14.12 1.78 7.37
C ASN A 19 13.61 1.75 5.92
N LEU A 20 12.79 0.73 5.56
CA LEU A 20 12.14 0.69 4.25
C LEU A 20 11.14 1.83 4.07
N LYS A 21 10.37 2.15 5.13
CA LYS A 21 9.45 3.30 5.13
C LYS A 21 10.19 4.63 4.97
N ASP A 22 11.29 4.82 5.68
CA ASP A 22 12.11 6.03 5.61
C ASP A 22 12.64 6.24 4.18
N PHE A 23 13.17 5.17 3.57
CA PHE A 23 13.53 5.18 2.16
C PHE A 23 12.36 5.66 1.29
N ILE A 24 11.13 5.17 1.48
CA ILE A 24 9.98 5.52 0.64
C ILE A 24 9.60 7.00 0.76
N ILE A 25 9.56 7.56 1.97
CA ILE A 25 9.04 8.91 2.22
C ILE A 25 10.02 10.05 1.89
N GLU A 26 11.30 9.74 1.72
CA GLU A 26 12.35 10.71 1.39
C GLU A 26 12.33 11.19 -0.08
N GLY A 27 11.34 10.82 -0.90
CA GLY A 27 11.27 11.26 -2.29
C GLY A 27 9.88 11.20 -2.93
N GLU A 28 9.86 11.31 -4.26
CA GLU A 28 8.66 11.20 -5.09
C GLU A 28 8.13 9.76 -5.21
N PRO A 29 6.83 9.55 -5.50
CA PRO A 29 5.81 10.56 -5.74
C PRO A 29 5.10 11.05 -4.46
N ALA A 30 4.07 11.88 -4.64
CA ALA A 30 3.31 12.47 -3.54
C ALA A 30 2.74 11.42 -2.57
N LEU A 31 2.67 11.79 -1.29
CA LEU A 31 2.23 10.93 -0.18
C LEU A 31 0.86 10.25 -0.42
N ASN A 32 -0.04 10.88 -1.15
CA ASN A 32 -1.38 10.35 -1.42
C ASN A 32 -1.35 8.98 -2.10
N TYR A 33 -0.40 8.73 -3.01
CA TYR A 33 -0.27 7.43 -3.66
C TYR A 33 0.07 6.32 -2.65
N TYR A 34 0.95 6.60 -1.70
CA TYR A 34 1.31 5.63 -0.67
C TYR A 34 0.15 5.33 0.27
N LEU A 35 -0.65 6.34 0.63
CA LEU A 35 -1.85 6.15 1.45
C LEU A 35 -2.90 5.28 0.73
N MET A 36 -3.09 5.49 -0.57
CA MET A 36 -3.98 4.67 -1.39
C MET A 36 -3.49 3.22 -1.47
N ILE A 37 -2.19 3.01 -1.72
CA ILE A 37 -1.55 1.68 -1.74
C ILE A 37 -1.79 0.95 -0.42
N ASP A 38 -1.57 1.63 0.70
CA ASP A 38 -1.71 1.06 2.04
C ASP A 38 -3.13 0.54 2.30
N ILE A 39 -4.13 1.38 2.03
CA ILE A 39 -5.53 1.03 2.26
C ILE A 39 -5.98 -0.05 1.27
N ARG A 40 -5.71 0.12 -0.03
CA ARG A 40 -6.15 -0.84 -1.05
C ARG A 40 -5.55 -2.22 -0.84
N THR A 41 -4.25 -2.30 -0.58
CA THR A 41 -3.58 -3.58 -0.30
C THR A 41 -4.14 -4.25 0.95
N SER A 42 -4.40 -3.45 2.01
CA SER A 42 -5.00 -3.97 3.24
C SER A 42 -6.42 -4.50 3.04
N ILE A 43 -7.22 -3.85 2.18
CA ILE A 43 -8.55 -4.33 1.77
C ILE A 43 -8.44 -5.67 1.05
N LEU A 44 -7.55 -5.79 0.07
CA LEU A 44 -7.36 -7.02 -0.72
C LEU A 44 -6.87 -8.19 0.15
N ASN A 45 -5.96 -7.92 1.08
CA ASN A 45 -5.44 -8.93 2.00
C ASN A 45 -6.40 -9.25 3.16
N GLY A 46 -7.51 -8.52 3.31
CA GLY A 46 -8.46 -8.71 4.41
C GLY A 46 -7.92 -8.31 5.80
N CYS A 47 -6.90 -7.45 5.87
CA CYS A 47 -6.40 -6.94 7.14
C CYS A 47 -7.25 -5.77 7.64
N GLU A 48 -8.29 -6.05 8.44
CA GLU A 48 -9.17 -5.00 9.00
C GLU A 48 -8.44 -4.01 9.91
N PHE A 49 -7.52 -4.51 10.75
CA PHE A 49 -6.68 -3.67 11.61
C PHE A 49 -5.89 -2.66 10.76
N CYS A 50 -5.19 -3.16 9.74
CA CYS A 50 -4.38 -2.33 8.84
C CYS A 50 -5.27 -1.35 8.08
N THR A 51 -6.39 -1.80 7.53
CA THR A 51 -7.35 -0.95 6.82
C THR A 51 -7.79 0.23 7.69
N ARG A 52 -8.24 -0.03 8.92
CA ARG A 52 -8.66 1.03 9.85
C ARG A 52 -7.51 1.98 10.19
N MET A 53 -6.33 1.45 10.47
CA MET A 53 -5.16 2.26 10.82
C MET A 53 -4.76 3.20 9.69
N HIS A 54 -4.69 2.69 8.45
CA HIS A 54 -4.30 3.49 7.29
C HIS A 54 -5.42 4.43 6.84
N THR A 55 -6.70 4.06 6.98
CA THR A 55 -7.84 4.98 6.80
C THR A 55 -7.73 6.17 7.74
N ASN A 56 -7.53 5.95 9.04
CA ASN A 56 -7.37 7.04 10.00
C ASN A 56 -6.17 7.93 9.64
N SER A 57 -5.05 7.32 9.25
CA SER A 57 -3.86 8.08 8.81
C SER A 57 -4.15 8.93 7.57
N ALA A 58 -4.87 8.39 6.60
CA ALA A 58 -5.22 9.10 5.37
C ALA A 58 -6.17 10.29 5.63
N ILE A 59 -7.16 10.12 6.51
CA ILE A 59 -8.04 11.21 6.95
C ILE A 59 -7.23 12.33 7.61
N THR A 60 -6.33 11.98 8.55
CA THR A 60 -5.46 12.97 9.22
C THR A 60 -4.56 13.71 8.22
N LYS A 61 -4.19 13.07 7.10
CA LYS A 61 -3.37 13.66 6.03
C LYS A 61 -4.19 14.37 4.94
N GLY A 62 -5.51 14.47 5.10
CA GLY A 62 -6.39 15.26 4.24
C GLY A 62 -6.98 14.53 3.04
N MET A 63 -6.89 13.19 2.97
CA MET A 63 -7.63 12.42 1.96
C MET A 63 -9.12 12.42 2.31
N SER A 64 -9.99 12.67 1.33
CA SER A 64 -11.44 12.73 1.54
C SER A 64 -12.02 11.36 1.91
N GLU A 65 -13.04 11.36 2.76
CA GLU A 65 -13.75 10.13 3.13
C GLU A 65 -14.38 9.43 1.92
N ASN A 66 -14.91 10.19 0.95
CA ASN A 66 -15.45 9.65 -0.30
C ASN A 66 -14.41 8.85 -1.07
N LYS A 67 -13.20 9.41 -1.22
CA LYS A 67 -12.09 8.75 -1.92
C LYS A 67 -11.64 7.49 -1.20
N ILE A 68 -11.55 7.55 0.13
CA ILE A 68 -11.21 6.37 0.95
C ILE A 68 -12.27 5.27 0.80
N ALA A 69 -13.56 5.63 0.87
CA ALA A 69 -14.65 4.67 0.70
C ALA A 69 -14.64 4.03 -0.69
N ALA A 70 -14.30 4.81 -1.72
CA ALA A 70 -14.19 4.34 -3.10
C ALA A 70 -13.06 3.34 -3.35
N LEU A 71 -12.02 3.27 -2.50
CA LEU A 71 -10.88 2.34 -2.70
C LEU A 71 -11.29 0.86 -2.73
N ARG A 72 -12.42 0.49 -2.11
CA ARG A 72 -12.92 -0.89 -2.15
C ARG A 72 -13.35 -1.32 -3.55
N ASP A 73 -13.94 -0.41 -4.31
CA ASP A 73 -14.49 -0.64 -5.65
C ASP A 73 -14.00 0.44 -6.63
N TRP A 74 -12.68 0.66 -6.61
CA TRP A 74 -12.08 1.81 -7.29
C TRP A 74 -12.29 1.78 -8.81
N THR A 75 -12.43 0.60 -9.40
CA THR A 75 -12.68 0.41 -10.85
C THR A 75 -14.00 0.99 -11.32
N ASN A 76 -14.99 1.10 -10.41
CA ASN A 76 -16.32 1.65 -10.71
C ASN A 76 -16.51 3.06 -10.16
N SER A 77 -15.46 3.68 -9.62
CA SER A 77 -15.53 5.00 -8.99
C SER A 77 -14.99 6.11 -9.88
N GLY A 78 -15.66 7.27 -9.85
CA GLY A 78 -15.19 8.52 -10.47
C GLY A 78 -14.23 9.34 -9.60
N GLU A 79 -13.87 8.85 -8.40
CA GLU A 79 -13.02 9.58 -7.45
C GLU A 79 -11.52 9.58 -7.80
N PHE A 80 -11.11 8.74 -8.77
CA PHE A 80 -9.70 8.52 -9.12
C PHE A 80 -9.38 9.00 -10.54
N ASP A 81 -8.35 9.82 -10.66
CA ASP A 81 -7.83 10.24 -11.96
C ASP A 81 -7.05 9.11 -12.66
N VAL A 82 -6.58 9.37 -13.88
CA VAL A 82 -5.88 8.36 -14.70
C VAL A 82 -4.57 7.87 -14.07
N ILE A 83 -3.86 8.73 -13.32
CA ILE A 83 -2.59 8.40 -12.68
C ILE A 83 -2.86 7.56 -11.44
N GLU A 84 -3.83 7.97 -10.64
CA GLU A 84 -4.30 7.25 -9.45
C GLU A 84 -4.82 5.86 -9.80
N GLN A 85 -5.58 5.74 -10.89
CA GLN A 85 -6.02 4.45 -11.41
C GLN A 85 -4.83 3.57 -11.85
N ALA A 86 -3.78 4.15 -12.44
CA ALA A 86 -2.58 3.39 -12.78
C ALA A 86 -1.87 2.84 -11.53
N VAL A 87 -1.77 3.65 -10.47
CA VAL A 87 -1.25 3.22 -9.16
C VAL A 87 -2.11 2.13 -8.54
N LEU A 88 -3.44 2.24 -8.63
CA LEU A 88 -4.37 1.24 -8.08
C LEU A 88 -4.31 -0.09 -8.85
N ARG A 89 -4.23 -0.07 -10.18
CA ARG A 89 -3.98 -1.29 -10.97
C ARG A 89 -2.69 -1.97 -10.55
N PHE A 90 -1.61 -1.21 -10.45
CA PHE A 90 -0.32 -1.74 -9.99
C PHE A 90 -0.41 -2.31 -8.57
N THR A 91 -1.12 -1.62 -7.67
CA THR A 91 -1.35 -2.08 -6.29
C THR A 91 -2.05 -3.44 -6.28
N ASP A 92 -3.12 -3.59 -7.07
CA ASP A 92 -3.91 -4.81 -7.15
C ASP A 92 -3.07 -5.98 -7.67
N GLU A 93 -2.30 -5.78 -8.74
CA GLU A 93 -1.43 -6.82 -9.31
C GLU A 93 -0.28 -7.20 -8.36
N VAL A 94 0.32 -6.25 -7.64
CA VAL A 94 1.36 -6.54 -6.64
C VAL A 94 0.78 -7.28 -5.42
N ALA A 95 -0.41 -6.91 -4.95
CA ALA A 95 -1.06 -7.62 -3.85
C ALA A 95 -1.47 -9.05 -4.24
N LEU A 96 -1.95 -9.23 -5.47
CA LEU A 96 -2.39 -10.50 -6.05
C LEU A 96 -1.31 -11.17 -6.91
N ILE A 97 -0.03 -10.93 -6.59
CA ILE A 97 1.12 -11.34 -7.41
C ILE A 97 1.13 -12.82 -7.82
N HIS A 98 0.53 -13.68 -7.00
CA HIS A 98 0.41 -15.12 -7.23
C HIS A 98 -0.49 -15.50 -8.42
N GLN A 99 -1.33 -14.58 -8.92
CA GLN A 99 -2.24 -14.86 -10.03
C GLN A 99 -1.51 -14.83 -11.37
N HIS A 100 -0.82 -13.73 -11.67
CA HIS A 100 -0.15 -13.55 -12.97
C HIS A 100 1.06 -12.60 -12.92
N GLY A 101 1.52 -12.22 -11.73
CA GLY A 101 2.54 -11.18 -11.58
C GLY A 101 2.02 -9.78 -11.93
N VAL A 102 2.93 -8.83 -12.18
CA VAL A 102 2.60 -7.50 -12.68
C VAL A 102 2.71 -7.50 -14.20
N SER A 103 1.68 -7.04 -14.90
CA SER A 103 1.64 -6.99 -16.36
C SER A 103 2.53 -5.89 -16.91
N ASP A 104 3.10 -6.11 -18.10
CA ASP A 104 3.87 -5.09 -18.82
C ASP A 104 3.01 -3.86 -19.13
N GLU A 105 1.71 -4.04 -19.37
CA GLU A 105 0.76 -2.95 -19.60
C GLU A 105 0.70 -2.00 -18.41
N VAL A 106 0.47 -2.53 -17.21
CA VAL A 106 0.41 -1.72 -15.98
C VAL A 106 1.75 -1.07 -15.68
N TYR A 107 2.86 -1.79 -15.86
CA TYR A 107 4.18 -1.24 -15.63
C TYR A 107 4.52 -0.11 -16.62
N ASN A 108 4.18 -0.29 -17.90
CA ASN A 108 4.39 0.74 -18.93
C ASN A 108 3.46 1.94 -18.74
N GLU A 109 2.27 1.76 -18.21
CA GLU A 109 1.39 2.87 -17.85
C GLU A 109 2.02 3.73 -16.74
N LEU A 110 2.57 3.13 -15.69
CA LEU A 110 3.26 3.89 -14.64
C LEU A 110 4.44 4.71 -15.18
N ARG A 111 5.21 4.17 -16.13
CA ARG A 111 6.35 4.88 -16.76
C ARG A 111 5.95 6.15 -17.51
N LYS A 112 4.67 6.32 -17.86
CA LYS A 112 4.19 7.56 -18.48
C LYS A 112 4.05 8.70 -17.48
N HIS A 113 3.88 8.38 -16.19
CA HIS A 113 3.51 9.34 -15.14
C HIS A 113 4.59 9.50 -14.07
N PHE A 114 5.47 8.51 -13.90
CA PHE A 114 6.46 8.47 -12.83
C PHE A 114 7.86 8.20 -13.37
N SER A 115 8.87 8.78 -12.68
CA SER A 115 10.27 8.40 -12.87
C SER A 115 10.50 6.94 -12.42
N GLU A 116 11.57 6.31 -12.89
CA GLU A 116 11.94 4.96 -12.44
C GLU A 116 12.12 4.89 -10.92
N SER A 117 12.71 5.93 -10.33
CA SER A 117 12.85 6.07 -8.86
C SER A 117 11.48 6.11 -8.17
N GLY A 118 10.52 6.86 -8.72
CA GLY A 118 9.15 6.92 -8.21
C GLY A 118 8.45 5.56 -8.29
N ILE A 119 8.61 4.82 -9.39
CA ILE A 119 8.05 3.47 -9.54
C ILE A 119 8.65 2.51 -8.52
N VAL A 120 9.97 2.56 -8.29
CA VAL A 120 10.64 1.76 -7.26
C VAL A 120 10.05 2.04 -5.87
N ARG A 121 9.70 3.29 -5.57
CA ARG A 121 9.06 3.67 -4.30
C ARG A 121 7.62 3.18 -4.18
N LEU A 122 6.83 3.26 -5.25
CA LEU A 122 5.48 2.68 -5.29
C LEU A 122 5.54 1.16 -5.05
N LEU A 123 6.48 0.47 -5.69
CA LEU A 123 6.74 -0.96 -5.46
C LEU A 123 7.14 -1.24 -4.02
N ALA A 124 8.09 -0.48 -3.48
CA ALA A 124 8.56 -0.62 -2.11
C ALA A 124 7.41 -0.43 -1.10
N GLN A 125 6.53 0.56 -1.32
CA GLN A 125 5.35 0.76 -0.49
C GLN A 125 4.40 -0.44 -0.57
N ALA A 126 4.10 -0.92 -1.77
CA ALA A 126 3.21 -2.08 -1.96
C ALA A 126 3.77 -3.35 -1.29
N VAL A 127 5.10 -3.56 -1.35
CA VAL A 127 5.78 -4.66 -0.65
C VAL A 127 5.72 -4.46 0.87
N LEU A 128 6.00 -3.25 1.36
CA LEU A 128 5.99 -2.92 2.79
C LEU A 128 4.63 -3.23 3.42
N ILE A 129 3.53 -2.77 2.81
CA ILE A 129 2.19 -3.02 3.35
C ILE A 129 1.78 -4.49 3.21
N ASN A 130 2.16 -5.17 2.13
CA ASN A 130 1.96 -6.61 2.00
C ASN A 130 2.67 -7.40 3.12
N GLY A 131 3.87 -6.97 3.50
CA GLY A 131 4.61 -7.50 4.64
C GLY A 131 3.86 -7.29 5.95
N TRP A 132 3.43 -6.04 6.22
CA TRP A 132 2.66 -5.72 7.41
C TRP A 132 1.35 -6.50 7.52
N ASN A 133 0.57 -6.58 6.44
CA ASN A 133 -0.67 -7.35 6.44
C ASN A 133 -0.43 -8.82 6.83
N ARG A 134 0.63 -9.44 6.27
CA ARG A 134 1.00 -10.83 6.60
C ARG A 134 1.42 -10.97 8.06
N ILE A 135 2.24 -10.06 8.56
CA ILE A 135 2.66 -10.06 9.98
C ILE A 135 1.43 -9.97 10.89
N VAL A 136 0.55 -8.99 10.64
CA VAL A 136 -0.63 -8.72 11.46
C VAL A 136 -1.59 -9.91 11.44
N LEU A 137 -1.97 -10.39 10.25
CA LEU A 137 -2.92 -11.50 10.08
C LEU A 137 -2.40 -12.82 10.66
N THR A 138 -1.12 -13.14 10.42
CA THR A 138 -0.53 -14.38 10.91
C THR A 138 -0.24 -14.32 12.41
N ASN A 139 0.08 -13.16 12.98
CA ASN A 139 0.27 -13.03 14.42
C ASN A 139 -1.04 -12.74 15.19
N ARG A 140 -2.16 -12.46 14.50
CA ARG A 140 -3.44 -12.02 15.13
C ARG A 140 -3.27 -10.79 16.01
N THR A 141 -2.55 -9.81 15.47
CA THR A 141 -2.26 -8.53 16.15
C THR A 141 -3.21 -7.44 15.68
#